data_AF-A0A951XE51-F1
#
_entry.id   AF-A0A951XE51-F1
#
_cell.length_a   1.000
_cell.length_b   1.000
_cell.length_c   1.000
_cell.angle_alpha   90.00
_cell.angle_beta   90.00
_cell.angle_gamma   90.00
#
_symmetry.space_group_name_H-M   'P 1'
#
loop_
_entity.id
_entity.type
_entity.pdbx_description
1 polymer ?
#
loop_
_entity_poly.entity_id
_entity_poly.type
_entity_poly.pdbx_seq_one_letter_code
_entity_poly.pdbx_strand_id
1 'polypeptide(L)'
;LHCPLTADNRQMVNKALIEKMKPSAYFINTARGGLVNEADLAEALTKKRIAGAALDVLSSEPPSKDNPLFNRPNCIITPHIAWATREARERLLSESAENIRTFLGGGWRNVVNGVKQR
;
A
#
# COMPACT_ATOMS: atom_id res chain seq x y z
N LEU A 1 8.03 1.31 -2.28
CA LEU A 1 7.03 2.22 -2.92
C LEU A 1 6.28 2.93 -1.82
N HIS A 2 6.29 4.26 -1.80
CA HIS A 2 5.71 5.11 -0.74
C HIS A 2 5.07 6.37 -1.32
N CYS A 3 3.87 6.24 -1.88
CA CYS A 3 3.09 7.37 -2.38
C CYS A 3 1.59 7.11 -2.19
N PRO A 4 0.74 8.16 -2.14
CA PRO A 4 -0.71 7.97 -2.14
C PRO A 4 -1.18 7.38 -3.48
N LEU A 5 -2.32 6.69 -3.46
CA LEU A 5 -3.03 6.34 -4.69
C LEU A 5 -3.88 7.55 -5.14
N THR A 6 -3.65 8.00 -6.36
CA THR A 6 -4.40 9.06 -7.04
C THR A 6 -4.92 8.53 -8.38
N ALA A 7 -5.70 9.35 -9.10
CA ALA A 7 -6.15 8.99 -10.44
C ALA A 7 -4.96 8.80 -11.41
N ASP A 8 -3.93 9.64 -11.29
CA ASP A 8 -2.81 9.71 -12.25
C ASP A 8 -1.79 8.57 -12.09
N ASN A 9 -1.74 7.93 -10.92
CA ASN A 9 -0.72 6.93 -10.61
C ASN A 9 -1.26 5.51 -10.40
N ARG A 10 -2.54 5.31 -10.70
CA ARG A 10 -3.17 3.99 -10.67
C ARG A 10 -2.43 3.02 -11.60
N GLN A 11 -2.04 1.87 -11.07
CA GLN A 11 -1.29 0.83 -11.80
C GLN A 11 -0.01 1.36 -12.49
N MET A 12 0.61 2.41 -11.94
CA MET A 12 1.86 2.95 -12.49
C MET A 12 3.00 1.91 -12.47
N VAL A 13 2.97 0.98 -11.51
CA VAL A 13 3.84 -0.21 -11.52
C VAL A 13 3.19 -1.26 -12.40
N ASN A 14 3.44 -1.14 -13.69
CA ASN A 14 2.98 -2.04 -14.75
C ASN A 14 4.16 -2.73 -15.44
N LYS A 15 3.87 -3.59 -16.43
CA LYS A 15 4.87 -4.32 -17.21
C LYS A 15 5.99 -3.44 -17.75
N ALA A 16 5.66 -2.31 -18.38
CA ALA A 16 6.65 -1.41 -18.97
C ALA A 16 7.59 -0.78 -17.92
N LEU A 17 7.10 -0.50 -16.71
CA LEU A 17 7.96 -0.04 -15.61
C LEU A 17 8.85 -1.17 -15.09
N ILE A 18 8.28 -2.36 -14.88
CA ILE A 18 9.01 -3.53 -14.37
C ILE A 18 10.11 -3.95 -15.36
N GLU A 19 9.87 -3.83 -16.67
CA GLU A 19 10.84 -4.08 -17.72
C GLU A 19 12.06 -3.15 -17.68
N LYS A 20 12.01 -2.03 -16.95
CA LYS A 20 13.16 -1.15 -16.73
C LYS A 20 13.97 -1.51 -15.47
N MET A 21 13.47 -2.41 -14.63
CA MET A 21 14.13 -2.81 -13.39
C MET A 21 15.33 -3.74 -13.66
N LYS A 22 16.30 -3.79 -12.75
CA LYS A 22 17.40 -4.78 -12.84
C LYS A 22 16.83 -6.19 -12.64
N PRO A 23 17.36 -7.23 -13.31
CA PRO A 23 16.97 -8.62 -13.05
C PRO A 23 17.16 -9.06 -11.59
N SER A 24 18.14 -8.48 -10.89
CA SER A 24 18.41 -8.72 -9.47
C SER A 24 17.57 -7.88 -8.51
N ALA A 25 16.67 -7.03 -9.00
CA ALA A 25 15.93 -6.10 -8.14
C ALA A 25 14.85 -6.82 -7.31
N TYR A 26 14.60 -6.32 -6.11
CA TYR A 26 13.42 -6.65 -5.30
C TYR A 26 12.44 -5.48 -5.31
N PHE A 27 11.17 -5.75 -5.54
CA PHE A 27 10.11 -4.75 -5.48
C PHE A 27 9.39 -4.79 -4.13
N ILE A 28 9.29 -3.65 -3.43
CA ILE A 28 8.63 -3.59 -2.12
C ILE A 28 7.49 -2.56 -2.16
N ASN A 29 6.28 -2.98 -1.79
CA ASN A 29 5.11 -2.10 -1.69
C ASN A 29 4.43 -2.18 -0.31
N THR A 30 4.50 -1.08 0.44
CA THR A 30 3.75 -0.89 1.70
C THR A 30 2.87 0.37 1.61
N ALA A 31 2.53 0.81 0.40
CA ALA A 31 1.76 2.03 0.15
C ALA A 31 0.28 1.71 -0.10
N ARG A 32 -0.10 1.46 -1.36
CA ARG A 32 -1.46 1.07 -1.76
C ARG A 32 -1.40 0.00 -2.83
N GLY A 33 -2.30 -0.98 -2.78
CA GLY A 33 -2.34 -2.07 -3.76
C GLY A 33 -2.66 -1.59 -5.17
N GLY A 34 -3.57 -0.61 -5.31
CA GLY A 34 -3.97 -0.04 -6.61
C GLY A 34 -2.87 0.68 -7.39
N LEU A 35 -1.67 0.86 -6.83
CA LEU A 35 -0.49 1.40 -7.54
C LEU A 35 0.18 0.35 -8.45
N VAL A 36 -0.15 -0.93 -8.25
CA VAL A 36 0.48 -2.07 -8.92
C VAL A 36 -0.53 -2.80 -9.80
N ASN A 37 -0.14 -3.13 -11.02
CA ASN A 37 -0.82 -4.15 -11.79
C ASN A 37 -0.32 -5.53 -11.31
N GLU A 38 -1.14 -6.22 -10.52
CA GLU A 38 -0.76 -7.51 -9.92
C GLU A 38 -0.56 -8.62 -10.95
N ALA A 39 -1.27 -8.57 -12.09
CA ALA A 39 -1.07 -9.53 -13.17
C ALA A 39 0.29 -9.35 -13.84
N ASP A 40 0.68 -8.10 -14.13
CA ASP A 40 2.00 -7.79 -14.69
C ASP A 40 3.13 -8.16 -13.72
N LEU A 41 2.95 -7.87 -12.43
CA LEU A 41 3.91 -8.26 -11.40
C LEU A 41 4.04 -9.79 -11.30
N ALA A 42 2.91 -10.52 -11.31
CA ALA A 42 2.92 -11.97 -11.29
C ALA A 42 3.61 -12.57 -12.52
N GLU A 43 3.38 -12.01 -13.72
CA GLU A 43 4.08 -12.39 -14.95
C GLU A 43 5.58 -12.16 -14.81
N ALA A 44 6.00 -10.99 -14.33
CA ALA A 44 7.39 -10.64 -14.15
C ALA A 44 8.11 -11.56 -13.15
N LEU A 45 7.46 -11.91 -12.04
CA LEU A 45 7.99 -12.86 -11.06
C LEU A 45 8.12 -14.27 -11.66
N THR A 46 7.10 -14.71 -12.41
CA THR A 46 7.09 -16.00 -13.11
C THR A 46 8.25 -16.12 -14.11
N LYS A 47 8.46 -15.06 -14.90
CA LYS A 47 9.53 -14.98 -15.90
C LYS A 47 10.91 -14.66 -15.30
N LYS A 48 11.02 -14.54 -13.96
CA LYS A 48 12.23 -14.10 -13.26
C LYS A 48 12.79 -12.79 -13.82
N ARG A 49 11.91 -11.88 -14.25
CA ARG A 49 12.30 -10.55 -14.73
C ARG A 49 12.88 -9.69 -13.61
N ILE A 50 12.44 -9.92 -12.38
CA ILE A 50 13.00 -9.35 -11.15
C ILE A 50 13.23 -10.49 -10.15
N ALA A 51 14.09 -10.27 -9.15
CA ALA A 51 14.48 -11.30 -8.19
C ALA A 51 13.31 -11.70 -7.28
N GLY A 52 12.48 -10.74 -6.88
CA GLY A 52 11.31 -11.01 -6.06
C GLY A 52 10.51 -9.76 -5.72
N ALA A 53 9.45 -9.95 -4.93
CA ALA A 53 8.63 -8.87 -4.42
C ALA A 53 8.19 -9.10 -2.97
N ALA A 54 7.92 -8.02 -2.25
CA ALA A 54 7.25 -8.03 -0.96
C ALA A 54 6.13 -6.99 -0.94
N LEU A 55 4.90 -7.41 -0.62
CA LEU A 55 3.73 -6.55 -0.62
C LEU A 55 3.01 -6.67 0.73
N ASP A 56 2.77 -5.53 1.38
CA ASP A 56 1.88 -5.46 2.54
C ASP A 56 0.45 -5.09 2.12
N VAL A 57 0.25 -4.63 0.89
CA VAL A 57 -1.03 -4.12 0.38
C VAL A 57 -1.36 -4.77 -0.95
N LEU A 58 -2.63 -5.07 -1.18
CA LEU A 58 -3.16 -5.69 -2.39
C LEU A 58 -4.31 -4.85 -2.96
N SER A 59 -4.60 -5.04 -4.25
CA SER A 59 -5.59 -4.27 -5.00
C SER A 59 -7.02 -4.47 -4.47
N SER A 60 -7.28 -5.64 -3.89
CA SER A 60 -8.49 -5.98 -3.13
C SER A 60 -8.09 -6.53 -1.77
N GLU A 61 -8.76 -6.06 -0.72
CA GLU A 61 -8.51 -6.46 0.65
C GLU A 61 -9.86 -6.71 1.36
N PRO A 62 -10.18 -7.96 1.76
CA PRO A 62 -9.35 -9.17 1.62
C PRO A 62 -9.11 -9.57 0.15
N PRO A 63 -7.95 -10.17 -0.16
CA PRO A 63 -7.67 -10.66 -1.51
C PRO A 63 -8.53 -11.88 -1.86
N SER A 64 -8.87 -12.01 -3.14
CA SER A 64 -9.44 -13.26 -3.67
C SER A 64 -8.46 -14.41 -3.46
N LYS A 65 -8.99 -15.63 -3.26
CA LYS A 65 -8.19 -16.86 -3.25
C LYS A 65 -7.42 -17.07 -4.55
N ASP A 66 -7.94 -16.51 -5.64
CA ASP A 66 -7.35 -16.60 -6.98
C ASP A 66 -6.33 -15.46 -7.27
N ASN A 67 -5.88 -14.72 -6.26
CA ASN A 67 -4.90 -13.66 -6.46
C ASN A 67 -3.63 -14.23 -7.14
N PRO A 68 -3.17 -13.65 -8.26
CA PRO A 68 -2.07 -14.22 -9.05
C PRO A 68 -0.70 -14.21 -8.34
N LEU A 69 -0.59 -13.51 -7.20
CA LEU A 69 0.62 -13.41 -6.39
C LEU A 69 0.76 -14.52 -5.34
N PHE A 70 -0.32 -15.22 -4.97
CA PHE A 70 -0.31 -16.20 -3.86
C PHE A 70 0.57 -17.44 -4.08
N ASN A 71 0.82 -17.82 -5.33
CA ASN A 71 1.60 -19.02 -5.65
C ASN A 71 3.01 -18.71 -6.15
N ARG A 72 3.55 -17.51 -5.83
CA ARG A 72 4.87 -17.08 -6.30
C ARG A 72 5.91 -17.29 -5.20
N PRO A 73 6.86 -18.23 -5.35
CA PRO A 73 7.82 -18.55 -4.29
C PRO A 73 8.79 -17.40 -3.96
N ASN A 74 8.93 -16.43 -4.88
CA ASN A 74 9.70 -15.21 -4.69
C ASN A 74 8.83 -13.97 -4.39
N CYS A 75 7.63 -14.18 -3.83
CA CYS A 75 6.73 -13.13 -3.38
C CYS A 75 6.39 -13.32 -1.91
N ILE A 76 6.59 -12.28 -1.10
CA ILE A 76 6.16 -12.23 0.30
C ILE A 76 4.93 -11.33 0.38
N ILE A 77 3.89 -11.79 1.05
CA ILE A 77 2.68 -11.01 1.28
C ILE A 77 2.40 -10.94 2.77
N THR A 78 2.22 -9.73 3.29
CA THR A 78 1.75 -9.49 4.65
C THR A 78 0.36 -8.85 4.62
N PRO A 79 -0.53 -9.13 5.60
CA PRO A 79 -1.94 -8.77 5.52
C PRO A 79 -2.21 -7.31 5.96
N HIS A 80 -1.61 -6.33 5.31
CA HIS A 80 -1.77 -4.89 5.59
C HIS A 80 -1.45 -4.51 7.04
N ILE A 81 -0.31 -4.98 7.52
CA ILE A 81 0.15 -4.85 8.91
C ILE A 81 1.45 -4.05 9.05
N ALA A 82 2.00 -3.46 7.98
CA ALA A 82 3.23 -2.67 8.07
C ALA A 82 3.10 -1.46 9.02
N TRP A 83 1.88 -0.96 9.23
CA TRP A 83 1.58 0.12 10.17
C TRP A 83 1.30 -0.38 11.60
N ALA A 84 1.05 -1.68 11.80
CA ALA A 84 0.36 -2.20 12.97
C ALA A 84 1.28 -2.54 14.16
N THR A 85 2.39 -1.81 14.34
CA THR A 85 3.21 -1.94 15.56
C THR A 85 2.44 -1.42 16.77
N ARG A 86 2.77 -1.91 17.99
CA ARG A 86 2.10 -1.47 19.22
C ARG A 86 2.17 0.05 19.38
N GLU A 87 3.36 0.61 19.23
CA GLU A 87 3.62 2.03 19.43
C GLU A 87 2.90 2.89 18.36
N ALA A 88 2.79 2.40 17.11
CA ALA A 88 2.03 3.09 16.08
C ALA A 88 0.52 3.06 16.34
N ARG A 89 0.00 1.92 16.81
CA ARG A 89 -1.41 1.76 17.19
C ARG A 89 -1.78 2.65 18.39
N GLU A 90 -0.92 2.74 19.39
CA GLU A 90 -1.11 3.63 20.55
C GLU A 90 -1.19 5.10 20.12
N ARG A 91 -0.25 5.57 19.29
CA ARG A 91 -0.27 6.94 18.75
C ARG A 91 -1.51 7.20 17.91
N LEU A 92 -1.88 6.25 17.03
CA LEU A 92 -3.07 6.35 16.18
C LEU A 92 -4.33 6.56 17.03
N LEU A 93 -4.55 5.70 18.03
CA LEU A 93 -5.71 5.79 18.91
C LEU A 93 -5.72 7.09 19.72
N SER A 94 -4.56 7.52 20.22
CA SER A 94 -4.44 8.77 20.96
C SER A 94 -4.79 9.99 20.10
N GLU A 95 -4.24 10.08 18.88
CA GLU A 95 -4.53 11.19 17.95
C GLU A 95 -6.00 11.17 17.47
N SER A 96 -6.56 9.98 17.23
CA SER A 96 -7.97 9.84 16.88
C SER A 96 -8.89 10.33 18.00
N ALA A 97 -8.63 9.92 19.24
CA ALA A 97 -9.39 10.39 20.41
C ALA A 97 -9.27 11.90 20.60
N GLU A 98 -8.09 12.45 20.36
CA GLU A 98 -7.82 13.88 20.52
C GLU A 98 -8.49 14.72 19.42
N ASN A 99 -8.54 14.25 18.17
CA ASN A 99 -9.32 14.89 17.11
C ASN A 99 -10.81 14.98 17.51
N ILE A 100 -11.38 13.92 18.09
CA ILE A 100 -12.78 13.90 18.55
C ILE A 100 -12.99 14.87 19.72
N ARG A 101 -12.11 14.83 20.74
CA ARG A 101 -12.19 15.75 21.89
C ARG A 101 -12.13 17.21 21.46
N THR A 102 -11.20 17.54 20.57
CA THR A 102 -11.03 18.89 20.03
C THR A 102 -12.30 19.34 19.32
N PHE A 103 -12.87 18.47 18.48
CA PHE A 103 -14.10 18.75 17.75
C PHE A 103 -15.29 19.05 18.68
N LEU A 104 -15.48 18.25 19.74
CA LEU A 104 -16.53 18.48 20.73
C LEU A 104 -16.34 19.78 21.53
N GLY A 105 -15.10 20.25 21.69
CA GLY A 105 -14.77 21.54 22.28
C GLY A 105 -14.87 22.73 21.31
N GLY A 106 -15.32 22.50 20.06
CA GLY A 106 -15.45 23.53 19.03
C GLY A 106 -14.19 23.80 18.21
N GLY A 107 -13.09 23.10 18.48
CA GLY A 107 -11.81 23.21 17.78
C GLY A 107 -11.62 22.14 16.68
N TRP A 108 -10.85 22.40 15.63
CA TRP A 108 -10.61 21.41 14.58
C TRP A 108 -9.11 21.09 14.45
N ARG A 109 -8.77 19.82 14.18
CA ARG A 109 -7.38 19.34 13.98
C ARG A 109 -7.34 18.31 12.86
N ASN A 110 -6.20 18.22 12.17
CA ASN A 110 -5.93 17.19 11.15
C ASN A 110 -7.02 17.05 10.06
N VAL A 111 -7.65 18.15 9.65
CA VAL A 111 -8.74 18.15 8.65
C VAL A 111 -8.16 17.94 7.24
N VAL A 112 -8.59 16.87 6.57
CA VAL A 112 -8.03 16.43 5.28
C VAL A 112 -8.81 16.91 4.06
N ASN A 113 -10.10 17.25 4.21
CA ASN A 113 -10.98 17.64 3.10
C ASN A 113 -10.97 19.16 2.83
N GLY A 114 -10.04 19.90 3.42
CA GLY A 114 -9.85 21.34 3.16
C GLY A 114 -10.91 22.26 3.75
N VAL A 115 -11.88 21.75 4.52
CA VAL A 115 -12.86 22.60 5.22
C VAL A 115 -12.11 23.40 6.30
N LYS A 116 -12.25 24.74 6.25
CA LYS A 116 -11.66 25.64 7.24
C LYS A 116 -12.65 25.93 8.36
N GLN A 117 -12.13 26.05 9.58
CA GLN A 117 -12.91 26.47 10.73
C GLN A 117 -13.46 27.88 10.46
N ARG A 118 -14.75 28.08 10.72
CA ARG A 118 -15.40 29.40 10.60
C ARG A 118 -15.02 30.30 11.76
#